data_AF-A0A7J6SLF1-F1
#
_entry.id   AF-A0A7J6SLF1-F1
#
_cell.length_a   1.000
_cell.length_b   1.000
_cell.length_c   1.000
_cell.angle_alpha   90.00
_cell.angle_beta   90.00
_cell.angle_gamma   90.00
#
_symmetry.space_group_name_H-M   'P 1'
#
loop_
_entity.id
_entity.type
_entity.pdbx_description
1 polymer ?
#
loop_
_entity_poly.entity_id
_entity_poly.type
_entity_poly.pdbx_seq_one_letter_code
_entity_poly.pdbx_strand_id
1 'polypeptide(L)'
;MAYGTTSFLKQQFGTGYTLSIAKKDSKVPDEPLVKVVQDNIDDPSSVRVRSSAGQELSLQVPYSCAPSFPKVFEGLEGCKSDDQITAYGISVSSMEDVFLNVARRSRLSSDSIGNGLGDDAYDIELKPTFSQQVRGLLMRRLVYVCRNWVGTLAALLIPMVVLLVLLGFQKAAVSIGDATSLTLRPSSNPYKAGPSQHIVAQWSTVDPFVVTVTRNGQPLPSIDASLPLTNAEAQACSLLEPYDAIPYEPNTPPNSTLNNALCAGILRFSASLLGEDTAWFEVTALGVTSRSVFADMTALHMTPFALAGNEPLTVVNHPFPHTASKLSASFQGNAITFS
;
A
#
# COMPACT_ATOMS: atom_id res chain seq x y z
N MET A 1 21.53 -5.37 51.00
CA MET A 1 20.54 -4.38 50.48
C MET A 1 21.04 -3.00 50.85
N ALA A 2 20.96 -2.02 49.95
CA ALA A 2 21.41 -0.64 50.20
C ALA A 2 20.18 0.24 50.44
N TYR A 3 20.21 1.07 51.49
CA TYR A 3 19.12 1.97 51.88
C TYR A 3 19.69 3.36 52.15
N GLY A 4 19.03 4.40 51.64
CA GLY A 4 19.47 5.79 51.77
C GLY A 4 18.71 6.72 50.82
N THR A 5 18.97 8.02 50.92
CA THR A 5 18.42 9.00 49.97
C THR A 5 19.04 8.82 48.58
N THR A 6 18.33 9.25 47.54
CA THR A 6 18.78 9.14 46.14
C THR A 6 20.14 9.81 45.90
N SER A 7 20.38 10.97 46.50
CA SER A 7 21.66 11.68 46.43
C SER A 7 22.79 10.91 47.12
N PHE A 8 22.53 10.34 48.30
CA PHE A 8 23.50 9.53 49.03
C PHE A 8 23.89 8.25 48.27
N LEU A 9 22.91 7.53 47.71
CA LEU A 9 23.16 6.32 46.93
C LEU A 9 23.92 6.63 45.64
N LYS A 10 23.64 7.76 44.98
CA LYS A 10 24.42 8.23 43.83
C LYS A 10 25.85 8.58 44.20
N GLN A 11 26.08 9.22 45.33
CA GLN A 11 27.43 9.56 45.78
C GLN A 11 28.24 8.32 46.19
N GLN A 12 27.60 7.34 46.84
CA GLN A 12 28.26 6.14 47.36
C GLN A 12 28.46 5.04 46.30
N PHE A 13 27.51 4.89 45.36
CA PHE A 13 27.47 3.77 44.42
C PHE A 13 27.32 4.19 42.95
N GLY A 14 27.04 5.47 42.68
CA GLY A 14 27.05 6.01 41.34
C GLY A 14 28.45 6.08 40.78
N THR A 15 28.54 6.28 39.47
CA THR A 15 29.80 6.25 38.74
C THR A 15 30.36 7.65 38.47
N GLY A 16 29.67 8.70 38.94
CA GLY A 16 30.07 10.10 38.82
C GLY A 16 29.18 10.91 37.87
N TYR A 17 29.72 12.02 37.39
CA TYR A 17 29.20 12.74 36.24
C TYR A 17 29.69 12.07 34.94
N THR A 18 28.84 12.10 33.92
CA THR A 18 29.20 11.70 32.56
C THR A 18 29.29 12.96 31.70
N LEU A 19 30.49 13.26 31.22
CA LEU A 19 30.78 14.36 30.29
C LEU A 19 30.78 13.80 28.87
N SER A 20 29.83 14.24 28.06
CA SER A 20 29.73 13.87 26.64
C SER A 20 30.25 15.02 25.77
N ILE A 21 31.14 14.69 24.84
CA ILE A 21 31.78 15.62 23.91
C ILE A 21 31.45 15.14 22.49
N ALA A 22 30.82 16.01 21.71
CA ALA A 22 30.56 15.80 20.29
C ALA A 22 31.72 16.41 19.48
N LYS A 23 32.56 15.56 18.90
CA LYS A 23 33.65 15.91 17.99
C LYS A 23 33.11 16.47 16.67
N LYS A 24 33.91 17.26 15.97
CA LYS A 24 33.54 17.78 14.64
C LYS A 24 33.54 16.71 13.55
N ASP A 25 34.53 15.81 13.60
CA ASP A 25 34.66 14.65 12.72
C ASP A 25 35.16 13.45 13.54
N SER A 26 34.82 12.26 13.08
CA SER A 26 35.35 10.97 13.53
C SER A 26 36.88 10.85 13.49
N LYS A 27 37.54 11.71 12.70
CA LYS A 27 39.01 11.76 12.56
C LYS A 27 39.72 12.55 13.67
N VAL A 28 38.98 13.32 14.47
CA VAL A 28 39.57 14.07 15.58
C VAL A 28 40.03 13.08 16.66
N PRO A 29 41.30 13.11 17.06
CA PRO A 29 41.82 12.18 18.07
C PRO A 29 41.23 12.49 19.46
N ASP A 30 41.01 11.44 20.25
CA ASP A 30 40.44 11.58 21.60
C ASP A 30 41.47 12.06 22.63
N GLU A 31 42.74 11.65 22.46
CA GLU A 31 43.82 11.91 23.41
C GLU A 31 43.96 13.38 23.83
N PRO A 32 43.92 14.37 22.92
CA PRO A 32 44.02 15.78 23.31
C PRO A 32 42.79 16.26 24.08
N LEU A 33 41.59 15.78 23.73
CA LEU A 33 40.34 16.15 24.40
C LEU A 33 40.28 15.57 25.82
N VAL A 34 40.76 14.34 26.00
CA VAL A 34 40.89 13.71 27.31
C VAL A 34 41.90 14.48 28.17
N LYS A 35 43.04 14.88 27.60
CA LYS A 35 44.05 15.68 28.32
C LYS A 35 43.53 17.03 28.77
N VAL A 36 42.79 17.75 27.90
CA VAL A 36 42.17 19.02 28.29
C VAL A 36 41.26 18.85 29.50
N VAL A 37 40.49 17.76 29.57
CA VAL A 37 39.64 17.48 30.72
C VAL A 37 40.45 17.10 31.96
N GLN A 38 41.50 16.29 31.81
CA GLN A 38 42.39 15.90 32.91
C GLN A 38 43.17 17.09 33.49
N ASP A 39 43.73 17.96 32.64
CA ASP A 39 44.55 19.11 33.05
C ASP A 39 43.74 20.19 33.80
N ASN A 40 42.42 20.22 33.59
CA ASN A 40 41.50 21.18 34.21
C ASN A 40 40.73 20.64 35.43
N ILE A 41 41.06 19.42 35.88
CA ILE A 41 40.46 18.78 37.06
C ILE A 41 41.51 18.58 38.15
N ASP A 42 41.10 18.74 39.41
CA ASP A 42 42.03 18.66 40.56
C ASP A 42 42.61 17.25 40.77
N ASP A 43 41.92 16.19 40.32
CA ASP A 43 42.40 14.80 40.29
C ASP A 43 42.30 14.20 38.87
N PRO A 44 43.33 14.39 38.01
CA PRO A 44 43.33 13.90 36.63
C PRO A 44 43.27 12.37 36.53
N SER A 45 43.83 11.65 37.53
CA SER A 45 43.89 10.19 37.55
C SER A 45 42.51 9.54 37.74
N SER A 46 41.55 10.32 38.22
CA SER A 46 40.20 9.87 38.52
C SER A 46 39.25 9.91 37.32
N VAL A 47 39.63 10.60 36.24
CA VAL A 47 38.86 10.71 35.00
C VAL A 47 39.03 9.42 34.19
N ARG A 48 37.92 8.79 33.81
CA ARG A 48 37.94 7.54 33.02
C ARG A 48 37.21 7.73 31.69
N VAL A 49 37.77 7.19 30.61
CA VAL A 49 37.07 7.12 29.33
C VAL A 49 35.99 6.04 29.43
N ARG A 50 34.72 6.43 29.30
CA ARG A 50 33.57 5.50 29.36
C ARG A 50 33.29 4.88 27.99
N SER A 51 33.34 5.69 26.94
CA SER A 51 33.18 5.23 25.57
C SER A 51 33.71 6.27 24.59
N SER A 52 34.31 5.81 23.50
CA SER A 52 34.55 6.63 22.31
C SER A 52 33.98 5.92 21.09
N ALA A 53 33.09 6.58 20.38
CA ALA A 53 32.43 6.00 19.21
C ALA A 53 32.16 7.08 18.16
N GLY A 54 32.89 6.99 17.03
CA GLY A 54 32.73 7.92 15.92
C GLY A 54 32.96 9.38 16.35
N GLN A 55 31.90 10.17 16.33
CA GLN A 55 31.91 11.60 16.69
C GLN A 55 31.60 11.87 18.17
N GLU A 56 31.36 10.85 18.99
CA GLU A 56 31.06 11.04 20.42
C GLU A 56 32.17 10.48 21.31
N LEU A 57 32.60 11.27 22.29
CA LEU A 57 33.49 10.88 23.38
C LEU A 57 32.77 11.07 24.72
N SER A 58 32.70 10.02 25.52
CA SER A 58 32.06 10.04 26.83
C SER A 58 33.09 9.75 27.92
N LEU A 59 33.22 10.69 28.86
CA LEU A 59 34.14 10.63 29.99
C LEU A 59 33.36 10.54 31.30
N GLN A 60 33.94 9.85 32.26
CA GLN A 60 33.41 9.67 33.59
C GLN A 60 34.28 10.43 34.58
N VAL A 61 33.66 11.39 35.27
CA VAL A 61 34.32 12.29 36.23
C VAL A 61 33.70 12.09 37.61
N PRO A 62 34.47 11.86 38.67
CA PRO A 62 33.91 11.67 40.01
C PRO A 62 33.18 12.90 40.55
N TYR A 63 32.27 12.68 41.51
CA TYR A 63 31.52 13.76 42.15
C TYR A 63 32.40 14.74 42.94
N SER A 64 33.57 14.30 43.43
CA SER A 64 34.52 15.16 44.14
C SER A 64 35.09 16.29 43.28
N CYS A 65 35.15 16.09 41.96
CA CYS A 65 35.68 17.05 40.99
C CYS A 65 34.63 18.05 40.48
N ALA A 66 33.43 18.05 41.07
CA ALA A 66 32.36 18.98 40.70
C ALA A 66 32.79 20.47 40.71
N PRO A 67 33.61 20.94 41.68
CA PRO A 67 34.04 22.34 41.72
C PRO A 67 34.96 22.75 40.56
N SER A 68 35.63 21.80 39.89
CA SER A 68 36.58 22.07 38.81
C SER A 68 35.93 22.15 37.43
N PHE A 69 34.64 21.76 37.29
CA PHE A 69 33.92 21.79 36.00
C PHE A 69 33.92 23.14 35.27
N PRO A 70 33.82 24.31 35.93
CA PRO A 70 33.91 25.59 35.23
C PRO A 70 35.20 25.71 34.41
N LYS A 71 36.35 25.29 34.95
CA LYS A 71 37.64 25.30 34.24
C LYS A 71 37.66 24.32 33.08
N VAL A 72 37.04 23.15 33.25
CA VAL A 72 36.90 22.15 32.18
C VAL A 72 36.09 22.72 31.02
N PHE A 73 34.99 23.41 31.29
CA PHE A 73 34.16 24.02 30.26
C PHE A 73 34.89 25.15 29.54
N GLU A 74 35.69 25.96 30.23
CA GLU A 74 36.55 26.96 29.60
C GLU A 74 37.58 26.31 28.66
N GLY A 75 38.23 25.23 29.09
CA GLY A 75 39.16 24.47 28.24
C GLY A 75 38.49 23.88 26.99
N LEU A 76 37.28 23.33 27.14
CA LEU A 76 36.51 22.78 26.02
C LEU A 76 35.98 23.87 25.08
N GLU A 77 35.62 25.05 25.59
CA GLU A 77 35.23 26.18 24.73
C GLU A 77 36.40 26.68 23.88
N GLY A 78 37.63 26.57 24.38
CA GLY A 78 38.85 26.73 23.59
C GLY A 78 38.93 25.72 22.42
N CYS A 79 38.72 24.43 22.71
CA CYS A 79 38.71 23.38 21.66
C CYS A 79 37.57 23.56 20.64
N LYS A 80 36.46 24.18 21.05
CA LYS A 80 35.34 24.51 20.17
C LYS A 80 35.68 25.70 19.25
N SER A 81 36.43 26.66 19.76
CA SER A 81 36.96 27.78 18.97
C SER A 81 37.99 27.32 17.93
N ASP A 82 38.77 26.29 18.27
CA ASP A 82 39.72 25.61 17.36
C ASP A 82 39.05 24.60 16.41
N ASP A 83 37.72 24.57 16.34
CA ASP A 83 36.88 23.69 15.49
C ASP A 83 37.11 22.17 15.70
N GLN A 84 37.61 21.76 16.87
CA GLN A 84 37.82 20.34 17.21
C GLN A 84 36.53 19.66 17.72
N ILE A 85 35.67 20.42 18.39
CA ILE A 85 34.40 19.94 18.96
C ILE A 85 33.22 20.80 18.49
N THR A 86 32.06 20.17 18.35
CA THR A 86 30.80 20.83 17.97
C THR A 86 30.01 21.25 19.22
N ALA A 87 29.93 20.36 20.21
CA ALA A 87 29.18 20.58 21.44
C ALA A 87 29.73 19.71 22.58
N TYR A 88 29.44 20.10 23.82
CA TYR A 88 29.67 19.27 25.00
C TYR A 88 28.47 19.37 25.94
N GLY A 89 28.30 18.35 26.79
CA GLY A 89 27.22 18.28 27.76
C GLY A 89 27.61 17.44 28.98
N ILE A 90 27.01 17.77 30.12
CA ILE A 90 27.20 17.03 31.37
C ILE A 90 25.89 16.37 31.78
N SER A 91 25.96 15.12 32.20
CA SER A 91 24.84 14.37 32.77
C SER A 91 25.23 13.71 34.07
N VAL A 92 24.25 13.51 34.95
CA VAL A 92 24.45 12.85 36.25
C VAL A 92 24.04 11.39 36.13
N SER A 93 24.77 10.49 36.79
CA SER A 93 24.38 9.07 36.89
C SER A 93 22.92 8.92 37.34
N SER A 94 22.19 8.02 36.69
CA SER A 94 20.81 7.70 37.04
C SER A 94 20.74 6.75 38.25
N MET A 95 19.56 6.61 38.87
CA MET A 95 19.32 5.57 39.89
C MET A 95 19.42 4.15 39.30
N GLU A 96 19.16 4.01 38.01
CA GLU A 96 19.31 2.74 37.29
C GLU A 96 20.78 2.32 37.20
N ASP A 97 21.68 3.25 36.86
CA ASP A 97 23.13 3.01 36.85
C ASP A 97 23.64 2.58 38.23
N VAL A 98 23.15 3.23 39.30
CA VAL A 98 23.47 2.90 40.69
C VAL A 98 23.03 1.47 41.02
N PHE A 99 21.80 1.09 40.66
CA PHE A 99 21.28 -0.25 40.91
C PHE A 99 22.11 -1.32 40.19
N LEU A 100 22.43 -1.10 38.92
CA LEU A 100 23.27 -2.01 38.13
C LEU A 100 24.68 -2.13 38.71
N ASN A 101 25.26 -1.02 39.17
CA ASN A 101 26.60 -1.02 39.74
C ASN A 101 26.67 -1.76 41.09
N VAL A 102 25.65 -1.61 41.94
CA VAL A 102 25.50 -2.38 43.18
C VAL A 102 25.36 -3.88 42.88
N ALA A 103 24.54 -4.25 41.90
CA ALA A 103 24.36 -5.65 41.48
C ALA A 103 25.65 -6.26 40.90
N ARG A 104 26.46 -5.48 40.18
CA ARG A 104 27.77 -5.93 39.68
C ARG A 104 28.74 -6.17 40.83
N ARG A 105 28.79 -5.25 41.80
CA ARG A 105 29.70 -5.34 42.95
C ARG A 105 29.33 -6.46 43.93
N SER A 106 28.04 -6.79 44.05
CA SER A 106 27.58 -7.96 44.80
C SER A 106 27.97 -9.29 44.16
N ARG A 107 28.06 -9.36 42.82
CA ARG A 107 28.54 -10.57 42.12
C ARG A 107 30.04 -10.79 42.39
N LEU A 108 30.86 -9.76 42.21
CA LEU A 108 32.30 -9.84 42.47
C LEU A 108 32.65 -10.23 43.92
N SER A 109 31.83 -9.81 44.89
CA SER A 109 32.06 -10.17 46.31
C SER A 109 31.61 -11.59 46.64
N SER A 110 30.68 -12.17 45.88
CA SER A 110 30.20 -13.55 46.09
C SER A 110 31.15 -14.61 45.52
N ASP A 111 31.97 -14.26 44.53
CA ASP A 111 32.96 -15.17 43.92
C ASP A 111 34.25 -15.33 44.75
N SER A 112 34.35 -14.70 45.92
CA SER A 112 35.50 -14.86 46.83
C SER A 112 35.40 -16.07 47.78
N ILE A 113 34.35 -16.89 47.66
CA ILE A 113 34.23 -18.21 48.33
C ILE A 113 33.94 -19.28 47.27
N GLY A 114 34.91 -19.51 46.38
CA GLY A 114 34.85 -20.57 45.38
C GLY A 114 36.23 -20.77 44.76
N ASN A 115 36.82 -21.93 44.99
CA ASN A 115 38.15 -22.28 44.52
C ASN A 115 38.39 -21.97 43.04
N GLY A 116 39.46 -21.20 42.80
CA GLY A 116 40.38 -21.24 41.67
C GLY A 116 39.88 -21.78 40.34
N LEU A 117 39.45 -20.87 39.47
CA LEU A 117 39.88 -20.84 38.07
C LEU A 117 40.17 -19.37 37.77
N GLY A 118 41.45 -19.06 37.50
CA GLY A 118 41.85 -17.72 37.07
C GLY A 118 41.16 -17.39 35.76
N ASP A 119 40.26 -16.41 35.81
CA ASP A 119 39.82 -15.69 34.61
C ASP A 119 40.62 -14.39 34.56
N ASP A 120 41.92 -14.54 34.29
CA ASP A 120 42.65 -13.48 33.61
C ASP A 120 42.06 -13.41 32.20
N ALA A 121 40.97 -12.67 32.08
CA ALA A 121 40.34 -12.37 30.80
C ALA A 121 41.27 -11.46 30.01
N TYR A 122 42.25 -12.05 29.34
CA TYR A 122 42.75 -11.51 28.09
C TYR A 122 41.53 -11.42 27.17
N ASP A 123 41.15 -10.20 26.79
CA ASP A 123 40.24 -9.91 25.68
C ASP A 123 40.91 -10.43 24.39
N ILE A 124 40.93 -11.74 24.23
CA ILE A 124 41.17 -12.35 22.93
C ILE A 124 39.87 -12.06 22.19
N GLU A 125 39.94 -11.12 21.26
CA GLU A 125 38.91 -10.89 20.25
C GLU A 125 38.83 -12.14 19.36
N LEU A 126 38.31 -13.25 19.91
CA LEU A 126 37.90 -14.40 19.13
C LEU A 126 36.71 -13.91 18.31
N LYS A 127 36.99 -13.49 17.08
CA LYS A 127 35.97 -13.21 16.08
C LYS A 127 35.08 -14.45 16.00
N PRO A 128 33.87 -14.43 16.58
CA PRO A 128 33.12 -15.65 16.78
C PRO A 128 32.70 -16.15 15.41
N THR A 129 32.85 -17.45 15.15
CA THR A 129 32.40 -18.04 13.88
C THR A 129 30.92 -17.75 13.70
N PHE A 130 30.47 -17.49 12.47
CA PHE A 130 29.08 -17.13 12.16
C PHE A 130 28.04 -18.04 12.85
N SER A 131 28.28 -19.35 12.90
CA SER A 131 27.41 -20.33 13.58
C SER A 131 27.32 -20.12 15.10
N GLN A 132 28.43 -19.72 15.74
CA GLN A 132 28.45 -19.41 17.18
C GLN A 132 27.70 -18.11 17.47
N GLN A 133 27.77 -17.11 16.59
CA GLN A 133 26.99 -15.86 16.71
C GLN A 133 25.49 -16.12 16.57
N VAL A 134 25.10 -16.88 15.54
CA VAL A 134 23.70 -17.26 15.31
C VAL A 134 23.15 -18.08 16.48
N ARG A 135 23.93 -19.03 17.00
CA ARG A 135 23.55 -19.82 18.18
C ARG A 135 23.41 -18.94 19.42
N GLY A 136 24.31 -17.99 19.64
CA GLY A 136 24.23 -17.05 20.76
C GLY A 136 22.98 -16.17 20.68
N LEU A 137 22.66 -15.66 19.49
CA LEU A 137 21.46 -14.86 19.25
C LEU A 137 20.17 -15.68 19.42
N LEU A 138 20.13 -16.92 18.92
CA LEU A 138 18.99 -17.83 19.08
C LEU A 138 18.80 -18.23 20.54
N MET A 139 19.87 -18.57 21.25
CA MET A 139 19.81 -18.95 22.66
C MET A 139 19.34 -17.78 23.53
N ARG A 140 19.80 -16.56 23.25
CA ARG A 140 19.32 -15.35 23.91
C ARG A 140 17.82 -15.12 23.67
N ARG A 141 17.35 -15.33 22.45
CA ARG A 141 15.94 -15.18 22.08
C ARG A 141 15.08 -16.28 22.71
N LEU A 142 15.56 -17.52 22.77
CA LEU A 142 14.90 -18.66 23.43
C LEU A 142 14.81 -18.50 24.95
N VAL A 143 15.88 -18.07 25.62
CA VAL A 143 15.86 -17.81 27.07
C VAL A 143 14.88 -16.68 27.40
N TYR A 144 14.79 -15.65 26.56
CA TYR A 144 13.79 -14.59 26.71
C TYR A 144 12.36 -15.13 26.55
N VAL A 145 12.13 -15.96 25.53
CA VAL A 145 10.83 -16.63 25.31
C VAL A 145 10.47 -17.53 26.49
N CYS A 146 11.39 -18.33 27.02
CA CYS A 146 11.11 -19.17 28.20
C CYS A 146 10.84 -18.33 29.45
N ARG A 147 11.55 -17.21 29.63
CA ARG A 147 11.40 -16.36 30.81
C ARG A 147 10.12 -15.52 30.80
N ASN A 148 9.63 -15.14 29.62
CA ASN A 148 8.37 -14.42 29.46
C ASN A 148 7.42 -15.16 28.51
N TRP A 149 7.21 -16.45 28.76
CA TRP A 149 6.47 -17.32 27.86
C TRP A 149 5.03 -16.85 27.65
N VAL A 150 4.39 -16.29 28.68
CA VAL A 150 3.04 -15.75 28.62
C VAL A 150 2.95 -14.56 27.66
N GLY A 151 3.87 -13.59 27.77
CA GLY A 151 3.89 -12.41 26.91
C GLY A 151 4.21 -12.76 25.45
N THR A 152 5.16 -13.67 25.23
CA THR A 152 5.51 -14.10 23.86
C THR A 152 4.43 -14.97 23.22
N LEU A 153 3.76 -15.82 24.00
CA LEU A 153 2.64 -16.63 23.51
C LEU A 153 1.44 -15.75 23.17
N ALA A 154 1.13 -14.74 24.01
CA ALA A 154 0.10 -13.76 23.71
C ALA A 154 0.41 -12.99 22.42
N ALA A 155 1.65 -12.51 22.24
CA ALA A 155 2.07 -11.80 21.03
C ALA A 155 1.99 -12.66 19.74
N LEU A 156 2.14 -14.00 19.86
CA LEU A 156 1.96 -14.94 18.75
C LEU A 156 0.48 -15.27 18.51
N LEU A 157 -0.30 -15.43 19.58
CA LEU A 157 -1.72 -15.83 19.50
C LEU A 157 -2.62 -14.69 19.06
N ILE A 158 -2.36 -13.44 19.45
CA ILE A 158 -3.19 -12.29 19.08
C ILE A 158 -3.38 -12.16 17.56
N PRO A 159 -2.32 -12.13 16.71
CA PRO A 159 -2.51 -12.02 15.26
C PRO A 159 -3.21 -13.24 14.68
N MET A 160 -2.98 -14.45 15.23
CA MET A 160 -3.69 -15.66 14.81
C MET A 160 -5.18 -15.61 15.15
N VAL A 161 -5.53 -15.13 16.35
CA VAL A 161 -6.92 -14.97 16.78
C VAL A 161 -7.62 -13.89 15.95
N VAL A 162 -6.95 -12.76 15.68
CA VAL A 162 -7.48 -11.71 14.80
C VAL A 162 -7.72 -12.27 13.39
N LEU A 163 -6.77 -13.04 12.84
CA LEU A 163 -6.92 -13.65 11.53
C LEU A 163 -8.08 -14.66 11.51
N LEU A 164 -8.22 -15.51 12.54
CA LEU A 164 -9.35 -16.44 12.65
C LEU A 164 -10.69 -15.71 12.80
N VAL A 165 -10.73 -14.60 13.54
CA VAL A 165 -11.92 -13.76 13.68
C VAL A 165 -12.27 -13.12 12.34
N LEU A 166 -11.29 -12.58 11.60
CA LEU A 166 -11.51 -12.02 10.26
C LEU A 166 -11.98 -13.07 9.25
N LEU A 167 -11.36 -14.25 9.25
CA LEU A 167 -11.83 -15.38 8.44
C LEU A 167 -13.23 -15.84 8.87
N GLY A 168 -13.52 -15.83 10.17
CA GLY A 168 -14.84 -16.10 10.72
C GLY A 168 -15.88 -15.07 10.26
N PHE A 169 -15.53 -13.79 10.26
CA PHE A 169 -16.37 -12.71 9.72
C PHE A 169 -16.58 -12.86 8.21
N GLN A 170 -15.55 -13.24 7.45
CA GLN A 170 -15.69 -13.53 6.02
C GLN A 170 -16.62 -14.74 5.80
N LYS A 171 -16.45 -15.81 6.58
CA LYS A 171 -17.34 -16.98 6.52
C LYS A 171 -18.76 -16.64 6.95
N ALA A 172 -18.94 -15.79 7.96
CA ALA A 172 -20.25 -15.33 8.41
C ALA A 172 -20.91 -14.39 7.39
N ALA A 173 -20.13 -13.50 6.76
CA ALA A 173 -20.59 -12.61 5.68
C ALA A 173 -20.97 -13.40 4.41
N VAL A 174 -20.23 -14.47 4.10
CA VAL A 174 -20.57 -15.43 3.04
C VAL A 174 -21.72 -16.37 3.46
N SER A 175 -21.89 -16.60 4.76
CA SER A 175 -23.00 -17.39 5.33
C SER A 175 -24.26 -16.56 5.61
N ILE A 176 -24.26 -15.26 5.28
CA ILE A 176 -25.50 -14.58 4.90
C ILE A 176 -25.92 -15.32 3.64
N GLY A 177 -26.73 -16.36 3.82
CA GLY A 177 -27.09 -17.29 2.77
C GLY A 177 -27.43 -16.51 1.53
N ASP A 178 -26.79 -16.86 0.40
CA ASP A 178 -26.97 -16.23 -0.91
C ASP A 178 -28.36 -15.64 -0.96
N ALA A 179 -28.46 -14.30 -0.89
CA ALA A 179 -29.72 -13.60 -0.83
C ALA A 179 -30.61 -14.25 -1.86
N THR A 180 -31.58 -15.06 -1.39
CA THR A 180 -32.23 -16.16 -2.14
C THR A 180 -32.22 -15.78 -3.58
N SER A 181 -31.37 -16.40 -4.42
CA SER A 181 -31.01 -15.84 -5.73
C SER A 181 -32.25 -15.19 -6.28
N LEU A 182 -32.27 -13.85 -6.21
CA LEU A 182 -33.44 -13.12 -6.62
C LEU A 182 -33.35 -13.26 -8.13
N THR A 183 -33.84 -14.39 -8.62
CA THR A 183 -34.34 -14.54 -9.95
C THR A 183 -35.30 -13.38 -10.02
N LEU A 184 -34.82 -12.31 -10.66
CA LEU A 184 -35.59 -11.11 -10.91
C LEU A 184 -36.77 -11.61 -11.74
N ARG A 185 -37.83 -12.04 -11.05
CA ARG A 185 -39.15 -12.12 -11.62
C ARG A 185 -39.48 -10.67 -11.90
N PRO A 186 -39.59 -10.27 -13.16
CA PRO A 186 -39.86 -8.88 -13.48
C PRO A 186 -41.30 -8.60 -13.09
N SER A 187 -41.51 -8.18 -11.85
CA SER A 187 -42.84 -7.76 -11.41
C SER A 187 -42.95 -6.27 -11.15
N SER A 188 -41.83 -5.53 -11.12
CA SER A 188 -41.88 -4.07 -11.18
C SER A 188 -40.47 -3.46 -11.28
N ASN A 189 -39.83 -3.54 -12.45
CA ASN A 189 -38.97 -2.42 -12.84
C ASN A 189 -39.90 -1.30 -13.34
N PRO A 190 -39.58 -0.01 -13.11
CA PRO A 190 -40.27 1.09 -13.78
C PRO A 190 -40.16 0.97 -15.32
N TYR A 191 -39.14 0.26 -15.79
CA TYR A 191 -39.03 -0.26 -17.16
C TYR A 191 -39.53 -1.70 -17.18
N LYS A 192 -40.72 -1.96 -17.72
CA LYS A 192 -41.31 -3.31 -17.80
C LYS A 192 -40.44 -4.27 -18.64
N ALA A 193 -39.35 -4.79 -18.09
CA ALA A 193 -38.66 -5.96 -18.61
C ALA A 193 -39.42 -7.23 -18.19
N GLY A 194 -40.74 -7.23 -18.35
CA GLY A 194 -41.60 -8.40 -18.19
C GLY A 194 -41.31 -9.44 -19.28
N PRO A 195 -41.84 -10.67 -19.18
CA PRO A 195 -41.69 -11.71 -20.23
C PRO A 195 -42.52 -11.38 -21.49
N SER A 196 -42.46 -10.14 -21.96
CA SER A 196 -43.23 -9.60 -23.07
C SER A 196 -42.28 -9.24 -24.22
N GLN A 197 -42.28 -10.09 -25.25
CA GLN A 197 -41.91 -9.76 -26.63
C GLN A 197 -40.58 -9.01 -26.81
N HIS A 198 -39.46 -9.68 -26.54
CA HIS A 198 -38.14 -9.10 -26.82
C HIS A 198 -37.71 -9.39 -28.26
N ILE A 199 -37.24 -8.34 -28.93
CA ILE A 199 -36.59 -8.44 -30.24
C ILE A 199 -35.09 -8.56 -30.01
N VAL A 200 -34.48 -9.60 -30.56
CA VAL A 200 -33.05 -9.86 -30.49
C VAL A 200 -32.47 -9.80 -31.89
N ALA A 201 -31.54 -8.88 -32.12
CA ALA A 201 -30.69 -8.88 -33.30
C ALA A 201 -29.35 -9.55 -32.97
N GLN A 202 -28.86 -10.39 -33.88
CA GLN A 202 -27.56 -11.03 -33.78
C GLN A 202 -26.71 -10.70 -35.00
N TRP A 203 -25.50 -10.25 -34.73
CA TRP A 203 -24.47 -9.98 -35.72
C TRP A 203 -23.24 -10.83 -35.40
N SER A 204 -22.56 -11.34 -36.42
CA SER A 204 -21.40 -12.21 -36.27
C SER A 204 -20.33 -11.88 -37.29
N THR A 205 -19.06 -12.02 -36.93
CA THR A 205 -17.94 -11.92 -37.87
C THR A 205 -17.96 -13.00 -38.96
N VAL A 206 -18.74 -14.08 -38.76
CA VAL A 206 -18.90 -15.17 -39.75
C VAL A 206 -19.80 -14.74 -40.92
N ASP A 207 -20.80 -13.89 -40.66
CA ASP A 207 -21.67 -13.32 -41.68
C ASP A 207 -21.93 -11.83 -41.36
N PRO A 208 -20.94 -10.95 -41.64
CA PRO A 208 -20.97 -9.57 -41.15
C PRO A 208 -21.99 -8.68 -41.87
N PHE A 209 -22.54 -9.15 -42.99
CA PHE A 209 -23.43 -8.37 -43.85
C PHE A 209 -24.92 -8.64 -43.59
N VAL A 210 -25.25 -9.59 -42.71
CA VAL A 210 -26.63 -9.95 -42.38
C VAL A 210 -26.80 -9.92 -40.87
N VAL A 211 -27.77 -9.13 -40.40
CA VAL A 211 -28.19 -9.17 -38.99
C VAL A 211 -29.46 -10.01 -38.90
N THR A 212 -29.39 -11.10 -38.14
CA THR A 212 -30.55 -11.95 -37.90
C THR A 212 -31.39 -11.36 -36.78
N VAL A 213 -32.68 -11.18 -37.03
CA VAL A 213 -33.60 -10.62 -36.04
C VAL A 213 -34.60 -11.69 -35.64
N THR A 214 -34.80 -11.87 -34.35
CA THR A 214 -35.79 -12.80 -33.81
C THR A 214 -36.69 -12.09 -32.81
N ARG A 215 -37.97 -12.44 -32.78
CA ARG A 215 -38.92 -12.00 -31.76
C ARG A 215 -39.47 -13.23 -31.08
N ASN A 216 -39.18 -13.39 -29.79
CA ASN A 216 -39.56 -14.60 -29.03
C ASN A 216 -39.11 -15.92 -29.71
N GLY A 217 -37.93 -15.91 -30.34
CA GLY A 217 -37.40 -17.08 -31.06
C GLY A 217 -38.04 -17.36 -32.42
N GLN A 218 -39.00 -16.55 -32.88
CA GLN A 218 -39.49 -16.60 -34.27
C GLN A 218 -38.63 -15.68 -35.15
N PRO A 219 -38.21 -16.11 -36.34
CA PRO A 219 -37.41 -15.29 -37.24
C PRO A 219 -38.23 -14.14 -37.82
N LEU A 220 -37.66 -12.94 -37.77
CA LEU A 220 -38.12 -11.75 -38.47
C LEU A 220 -37.26 -11.54 -39.73
N PRO A 221 -37.68 -10.66 -40.67
CA PRO A 221 -36.85 -10.28 -41.80
C PRO A 221 -35.46 -9.84 -41.31
N SER A 222 -34.42 -10.45 -41.87
CA SER A 222 -33.05 -10.06 -41.57
C SER A 222 -32.76 -8.66 -42.11
N ILE A 223 -31.86 -7.95 -41.45
CA ILE A 223 -31.44 -6.63 -41.87
C ILE A 223 -30.18 -6.77 -42.70
N ASP A 224 -30.25 -6.26 -43.92
CA ASP A 224 -29.12 -6.22 -44.84
C ASP A 224 -28.17 -5.08 -44.45
N ALA A 225 -26.94 -5.45 -44.08
CA ALA A 225 -25.84 -4.55 -43.77
C ALA A 225 -24.79 -4.45 -44.90
N SER A 226 -25.04 -5.08 -46.06
CA SER A 226 -24.18 -4.98 -47.24
C SER A 226 -24.31 -3.65 -47.99
N LEU A 227 -25.47 -2.97 -47.87
CA LEU A 227 -25.68 -1.69 -48.53
C LEU A 227 -24.76 -0.62 -47.93
N PRO A 228 -24.11 0.21 -48.76
CA PRO A 228 -23.20 1.25 -48.29
C PRO A 228 -23.93 2.24 -47.38
N LEU A 229 -23.20 2.79 -46.41
CA LEU A 229 -23.76 3.78 -45.50
C LEU A 229 -24.10 5.05 -46.28
N THR A 230 -25.28 5.60 -46.00
CA THR A 230 -25.62 6.96 -46.41
C THR A 230 -24.74 7.97 -45.67
N ASN A 231 -24.64 9.20 -46.18
CA ASN A 231 -23.85 10.25 -45.51
C ASN A 231 -24.29 10.51 -44.06
N ALA A 232 -25.59 10.38 -43.76
CA ALA A 232 -26.12 10.53 -42.42
C ALA A 232 -25.77 9.34 -41.51
N GLU A 233 -25.84 8.11 -42.03
CA GLU A 233 -25.41 6.91 -41.30
C GLU A 233 -23.90 6.95 -41.03
N ALA A 234 -23.08 7.39 -41.99
CA ALA A 234 -21.64 7.51 -41.82
C ALA A 234 -21.26 8.51 -40.71
N GLN A 235 -21.97 9.64 -40.62
CA GLN A 235 -21.80 10.60 -39.51
C GLN A 235 -22.21 10.00 -38.17
N ALA A 236 -23.35 9.32 -38.09
CA ALA A 236 -23.77 8.62 -36.87
C ALA A 236 -22.76 7.54 -36.47
N CYS A 237 -22.22 6.78 -37.42
CA CYS A 237 -21.20 5.77 -37.17
C CYS A 237 -19.90 6.34 -36.62
N SER A 238 -19.47 7.51 -37.10
CA SER A 238 -18.28 8.19 -36.57
C SER A 238 -18.44 8.64 -35.12
N LEU A 239 -19.67 8.91 -34.67
CA LEU A 239 -19.97 9.28 -33.29
C LEU A 239 -20.14 8.06 -32.38
N LEU A 240 -20.53 6.92 -32.95
CA LEU A 240 -20.82 5.71 -32.19
C LEU A 240 -19.55 4.92 -31.82
N GLU A 241 -18.49 5.07 -32.60
CA GLU A 241 -17.22 4.33 -32.44
C GLU A 241 -17.41 2.81 -32.21
N PRO A 242 -18.26 2.10 -32.97
CA PRO A 242 -18.59 0.70 -32.70
C PRO A 242 -17.40 -0.24 -32.89
N TYR A 243 -16.36 0.21 -33.58
CA TYR A 243 -15.09 -0.50 -33.74
C TYR A 243 -14.32 -0.68 -32.44
N ASP A 244 -14.54 0.18 -31.42
CA ASP A 244 -13.94 0.02 -30.09
C ASP A 244 -14.66 -1.07 -29.26
N ALA A 245 -15.87 -1.46 -29.67
CA ALA A 245 -16.68 -2.47 -28.99
C ALA A 245 -16.42 -3.90 -29.49
N ILE A 246 -15.66 -4.08 -30.56
CA ILE A 246 -15.24 -5.40 -31.07
C ILE A 246 -13.79 -5.65 -30.63
N PRO A 247 -13.46 -6.80 -30.02
CA PRO A 247 -12.07 -7.21 -29.85
C PRO A 247 -11.48 -7.42 -31.25
N TYR A 248 -10.73 -6.42 -31.71
CA TYR A 248 -10.31 -6.32 -33.10
C TYR A 248 -8.80 -6.58 -33.27
N GLU A 249 -8.43 -7.14 -34.41
CA GLU A 249 -7.05 -7.44 -34.79
C GLU A 249 -6.26 -6.13 -34.98
N PRO A 250 -5.06 -5.98 -34.40
CA PRO A 250 -4.35 -4.72 -34.48
C PRO A 250 -4.03 -4.41 -35.96
N ASN A 251 -4.40 -3.20 -36.43
CA ASN A 251 -4.04 -2.56 -37.71
C ASN A 251 -5.09 -2.46 -38.83
N THR A 252 -6.37 -2.76 -38.63
CA THR A 252 -7.35 -2.52 -39.70
C THR A 252 -7.97 -1.14 -39.56
N PRO A 253 -8.04 -0.37 -40.66
CA PRO A 253 -8.48 1.01 -40.58
C PRO A 253 -9.93 1.11 -40.09
N PRO A 254 -10.29 2.20 -39.38
CA PRO A 254 -11.61 2.39 -38.80
C PRO A 254 -12.74 2.32 -39.85
N ASN A 255 -12.42 2.61 -41.12
CA ASN A 255 -13.33 2.51 -42.26
C ASN A 255 -13.41 1.11 -42.91
N SER A 256 -13.00 0.06 -42.20
CA SER A 256 -13.07 -1.31 -42.71
C SER A 256 -14.50 -1.68 -43.11
N THR A 257 -14.64 -2.51 -44.14
CA THR A 257 -15.94 -3.00 -44.60
C THR A 257 -16.74 -3.69 -43.49
N LEU A 258 -16.04 -4.31 -42.54
CA LEU A 258 -16.64 -4.99 -41.39
C LEU A 258 -17.17 -4.02 -40.33
N ASN A 259 -16.43 -2.96 -40.01
CA ASN A 259 -16.91 -1.92 -39.08
C ASN A 259 -18.09 -1.15 -39.64
N ASN A 260 -18.05 -0.87 -40.95
CA ASN A 260 -19.14 -0.26 -41.69
C ASN A 260 -20.38 -1.17 -41.67
N ALA A 261 -20.21 -2.49 -41.88
CA ALA A 261 -21.32 -3.44 -41.84
C ALA A 261 -21.91 -3.59 -40.43
N LEU A 262 -21.08 -3.66 -39.37
CA LEU A 262 -21.57 -3.66 -37.99
C LEU A 262 -22.38 -2.39 -37.72
N CYS A 263 -21.83 -1.23 -38.07
CA CYS A 263 -22.50 0.03 -37.79
C CYS A 263 -23.81 0.18 -38.58
N ALA A 264 -23.82 -0.19 -39.87
CA ALA A 264 -25.03 -0.24 -40.67
C ALA A 264 -26.07 -1.20 -40.05
N GLY A 265 -25.64 -2.36 -39.56
CA GLY A 265 -26.49 -3.32 -38.86
C GLY A 265 -27.13 -2.73 -37.60
N ILE A 266 -26.36 -2.04 -36.77
CA ILE A 266 -26.86 -1.41 -35.53
C ILE A 266 -27.83 -0.27 -35.85
N LEU A 267 -27.47 0.63 -36.78
CA LEU A 267 -28.31 1.79 -37.12
C LEU A 267 -29.63 1.36 -37.74
N ARG A 268 -29.61 0.41 -38.68
CA ARG A 268 -30.82 -0.09 -39.34
C ARG A 268 -31.67 -0.93 -38.40
N PHE A 269 -31.05 -1.69 -37.50
CA PHE A 269 -31.77 -2.35 -36.42
C PHE A 269 -32.46 -1.34 -35.51
N SER A 270 -31.74 -0.30 -35.05
CA SER A 270 -32.33 0.74 -34.21
C SER A 270 -33.51 1.45 -34.89
N ALA A 271 -33.44 1.64 -36.22
CA ALA A 271 -34.54 2.20 -37.00
C ALA A 271 -35.76 1.26 -37.09
N SER A 272 -35.54 -0.06 -37.05
CA SER A 272 -36.61 -1.07 -37.08
C SER A 272 -37.39 -1.19 -35.76
N LEU A 273 -36.88 -0.61 -34.67
CA LEU A 273 -37.46 -0.73 -33.33
C LEU A 273 -38.52 0.34 -32.99
N LEU A 274 -38.97 1.11 -33.99
CA LEU A 274 -40.00 2.14 -33.79
C LEU A 274 -41.29 1.54 -33.20
N GLY A 275 -41.59 1.90 -31.96
CA GLY A 275 -42.79 1.46 -31.23
C GLY A 275 -42.60 0.22 -30.33
N GLU A 276 -41.37 -0.25 -30.17
CA GLU A 276 -41.03 -1.40 -29.30
C GLU A 276 -40.40 -0.94 -27.98
N ASP A 277 -40.77 -1.58 -26.87
CA ASP A 277 -40.38 -1.13 -25.52
C ASP A 277 -38.95 -1.57 -25.13
N THR A 278 -38.49 -2.73 -25.64
CA THR A 278 -37.18 -3.30 -25.32
C THR A 278 -36.62 -4.15 -26.47
N ALA A 279 -35.31 -4.05 -26.72
CA ALA A 279 -34.62 -4.89 -27.69
C ALA A 279 -33.16 -5.13 -27.30
N TRP A 280 -32.56 -6.20 -27.81
CA TRP A 280 -31.14 -6.51 -27.63
C TRP A 280 -30.41 -6.61 -28.96
N PHE A 281 -29.14 -6.25 -28.97
CA PHE A 281 -28.26 -6.49 -30.10
C PHE A 281 -27.01 -7.23 -29.61
N GLU A 282 -26.75 -8.38 -30.21
CA GLU A 282 -25.66 -9.28 -29.87
C GLU A 282 -24.59 -9.22 -30.95
N VAL A 283 -23.34 -8.99 -30.55
CA VAL A 283 -22.18 -8.95 -31.43
C VAL A 283 -21.30 -10.13 -31.06
N THR A 284 -21.13 -11.06 -32.00
CA THR A 284 -20.22 -12.20 -31.83
C THR A 284 -18.98 -12.01 -32.68
N ALA A 285 -17.82 -11.86 -32.04
CA ALA A 285 -16.53 -11.73 -32.71
C ALA A 285 -15.50 -12.62 -32.01
N LEU A 286 -14.69 -13.34 -32.79
CA LEU A 286 -13.60 -14.19 -32.28
C LEU A 286 -14.04 -15.18 -31.15
N GLY A 287 -15.29 -15.65 -31.20
CA GLY A 287 -15.85 -16.57 -30.20
C GLY A 287 -16.36 -15.93 -28.90
N VAL A 288 -16.35 -14.60 -28.80
CA VAL A 288 -16.91 -13.84 -27.68
C VAL A 288 -18.17 -13.11 -28.15
N THR A 289 -19.26 -13.22 -27.38
CA THR A 289 -20.52 -12.53 -27.65
C THR A 289 -20.73 -11.40 -26.65
N SER A 290 -20.80 -10.15 -27.11
CA SER A 290 -21.22 -9.00 -26.32
C SER A 290 -22.69 -8.67 -26.60
N ARG A 291 -23.41 -8.13 -25.61
CA ARG A 291 -24.84 -7.80 -25.73
C ARG A 291 -25.08 -6.35 -25.33
N SER A 292 -25.74 -5.59 -26.19
CA SER A 292 -26.25 -4.26 -25.87
C SER A 292 -27.77 -4.29 -25.70
N VAL A 293 -28.28 -3.45 -24.81
CA VAL A 293 -29.72 -3.38 -24.46
C VAL A 293 -30.27 -2.01 -24.86
N PHE A 294 -31.36 -2.01 -25.61
CA PHE A 294 -32.16 -0.84 -25.94
C PHE A 294 -33.39 -0.85 -25.03
N ALA A 295 -33.53 0.17 -24.18
CA ALA A 295 -34.66 0.35 -23.27
C ALA A 295 -35.16 1.80 -23.33
N ASP A 296 -36.49 1.98 -23.28
CA ASP A 296 -37.18 3.28 -23.30
C ASP A 296 -36.82 4.16 -24.52
N MET A 297 -37.50 3.93 -25.63
CA MET A 297 -37.25 4.62 -26.90
C MET A 297 -37.70 6.10 -26.93
N THR A 298 -38.19 6.64 -25.81
CA THR A 298 -38.57 8.05 -25.70
C THR A 298 -37.58 8.89 -24.91
N ALA A 299 -36.77 8.28 -24.02
CA ALA A 299 -35.83 8.98 -23.15
C ALA A 299 -34.38 8.54 -23.42
N LEU A 300 -33.54 9.52 -23.70
CA LEU A 300 -32.16 9.39 -24.12
C LEU A 300 -31.24 8.99 -22.95
N HIS A 301 -31.04 7.69 -22.72
CA HIS A 301 -29.88 7.19 -21.97
C HIS A 301 -29.61 5.72 -22.30
N MET A 302 -28.55 5.45 -23.06
CA MET A 302 -28.12 4.09 -23.40
C MET A 302 -26.89 3.72 -22.58
N THR A 303 -26.95 2.60 -21.86
CA THR A 303 -25.81 2.01 -21.13
C THR A 303 -25.53 0.62 -21.74
N PRO A 304 -24.51 0.45 -22.58
CA PRO A 304 -24.13 -0.89 -23.05
C PRO A 304 -23.51 -1.67 -21.88
N PHE A 305 -24.07 -2.84 -21.57
CA PHE A 305 -23.48 -3.80 -20.62
C PHE A 305 -22.70 -4.84 -21.40
N ALA A 306 -21.39 -4.67 -21.56
CA ALA A 306 -20.53 -5.73 -22.07
C ALA A 306 -20.44 -6.86 -21.04
N LEU A 307 -21.10 -7.99 -21.32
CA LEU A 307 -20.86 -9.25 -20.60
C LEU A 307 -19.76 -10.03 -21.32
N ALA A 308 -18.51 -9.78 -20.96
CA ALA A 308 -17.43 -10.73 -21.21
C ALA A 308 -17.33 -11.65 -19.98
N GLY A 309 -17.14 -12.95 -20.19
CA GLY A 309 -17.07 -13.95 -19.13
C GLY A 309 -16.08 -13.61 -18.01
N ASN A 310 -16.42 -14.07 -16.79
CA ASN A 310 -15.67 -14.07 -15.52
C ASN A 310 -14.91 -12.81 -15.05
N GLU A 311 -14.96 -11.68 -15.75
CA GLU A 311 -14.45 -10.41 -15.24
C GLU A 311 -15.54 -9.57 -14.56
N PRO A 312 -15.20 -8.82 -13.49
CA PRO A 312 -16.16 -7.96 -12.80
C PRO A 312 -16.60 -6.79 -13.69
N LEU A 313 -17.86 -6.41 -13.52
CA LEU A 313 -18.56 -5.30 -14.19
C LEU A 313 -17.68 -4.05 -14.31
N THR A 314 -17.19 -3.76 -15.51
CA THR A 314 -16.66 -2.43 -15.85
C THR A 314 -17.66 -1.73 -16.77
N VAL A 315 -18.26 -0.66 -16.23
CA VAL A 315 -19.20 0.19 -16.96
C VAL A 315 -18.39 1.11 -17.87
N VAL A 316 -18.39 0.84 -19.17
CA VAL A 316 -17.93 1.80 -20.17
C VAL A 316 -19.16 2.40 -20.84
N ASN A 317 -19.54 3.60 -20.42
CA ASN A 317 -20.59 4.38 -21.06
C ASN A 317 -20.10 4.93 -22.40
N HIS A 318 -20.55 4.36 -23.52
CA HIS A 318 -20.58 5.07 -24.80
C HIS A 318 -22.04 5.39 -25.14
N PRO A 319 -22.44 6.68 -25.18
CA PRO A 319 -23.78 7.05 -25.61
C PRO A 319 -23.91 6.84 -27.13
N PHE A 320 -24.88 6.03 -27.56
CA PHE A 320 -25.23 5.92 -28.98
C PHE A 320 -25.83 7.25 -29.50
N PRO A 321 -25.59 7.63 -30.76
CA PRO A 321 -26.20 8.80 -31.37
C PRO A 321 -27.72 8.65 -31.54
N HIS A 322 -28.41 9.78 -31.63
CA HIS A 322 -29.87 9.87 -31.77
C HIS A 322 -30.41 9.05 -32.96
N THR A 323 -31.59 8.44 -32.81
CA THR A 323 -32.30 7.76 -33.90
C THR A 323 -32.55 8.70 -35.09
N ALA A 324 -32.47 8.17 -36.31
CA ALA A 324 -32.59 8.94 -37.55
C ALA A 324 -33.87 9.79 -37.67
N SER A 325 -34.95 9.42 -36.97
CA SER A 325 -36.18 10.22 -36.91
C SER A 325 -36.03 11.54 -36.13
N LYS A 326 -35.10 11.64 -35.18
CA LYS A 326 -34.78 12.89 -34.47
C LYS A 326 -33.92 13.85 -35.29
N LEU A 327 -33.12 13.33 -36.24
CA LEU A 327 -32.34 14.14 -37.17
C LEU A 327 -33.23 14.89 -38.18
N SER A 328 -34.42 14.36 -38.50
CA SER A 328 -35.43 15.08 -39.29
C SER A 328 -36.05 16.26 -38.56
N ALA A 329 -36.10 16.26 -37.22
CA ALA A 329 -36.72 17.31 -36.42
C ALA A 329 -35.73 18.37 -35.93
N SER A 330 -34.42 18.07 -35.94
CA SER A 330 -33.36 18.96 -35.44
C SER A 330 -32.62 19.74 -36.55
N PHE A 331 -33.11 19.73 -37.79
CA PHE A 331 -32.64 20.63 -38.86
C PHE A 331 -33.34 22.00 -38.76
N GLN A 332 -33.18 22.68 -37.64
CA GLN A 332 -33.45 24.11 -37.52
C GLN A 332 -32.26 24.76 -36.83
N GLY A 333 -31.40 25.40 -37.63
CA GLY A 333 -30.31 26.23 -37.12
C GLY A 333 -28.94 25.94 -37.72
N ASN A 334 -28.80 26.04 -39.05
CA ASN A 334 -27.82 26.95 -39.64
C ASN A 334 -28.06 27.06 -41.15
N ALA A 335 -28.35 28.28 -41.56
CA ALA A 335 -28.56 28.66 -42.94
C ALA A 335 -27.29 28.42 -43.78
N ILE A 336 -27.46 27.77 -44.93
CA ILE A 336 -26.66 28.09 -46.11
C ILE A 336 -27.66 28.33 -47.24
N THR A 337 -27.88 29.62 -47.51
CA THR A 337 -28.50 30.13 -48.72
C THR A 337 -27.69 29.71 -49.94
N PHE A 338 -28.37 29.18 -50.96
CA PHE A 338 -27.91 29.27 -52.34
C PHE A 338 -28.99 29.99 -53.14
N SER A 339 -28.59 31.09 -53.77
CA SER A 339 -29.29 31.69 -54.93
C SER A 339 -29.38 30.68 -56.07
#